data_AF-A0A7K5XB44-F1
#
_entry.id   AF-A0A7K5XB44-F1
#
_cell.length_a   1.000
_cell.length_b   1.000
_cell.length_c   1.000
_cell.angle_alpha   90.00
_cell.angle_beta   90.00
_cell.angle_gamma   90.00
#
_symmetry.space_group_name_H-M   'P 1'
#
loop_
_entity.id
_entity.type
_entity.pdbx_description
1 polymer ?
#
loop_
_entity_poly.entity_id
_entity_poly.type
_entity_poly.pdbx_seq_one_letter_code
_entity_poly.pdbx_strand_id
1 'polypeptide(L)'
;EIGSQKFHKYSQEKTLKWLKKKVNQTVKALKGNNISVGERVRAATFISGKEITDTKEDYVRYAHGLISEYIPEDLSKELLKYLGLPELKSPAPEPPLKKRKLSDVPVEAEEDYTKFNSSNPKPKKANSKMTAAQKALAKVDKSGMKSISMFFSSKPKASK
;
A
#
# COMPACT_ATOMS: atom_id res chain seq x y z
N GLU A 1 -15.29 -36.40 46.98
CA GLU A 1 -14.98 -35.26 47.86
C GLU A 1 -14.42 -35.82 49.16
N ILE A 2 -13.13 -35.58 49.45
CA ILE A 2 -12.59 -35.75 50.81
C ILE A 2 -12.66 -34.35 51.42
N GLY A 3 -13.71 -34.07 52.19
CA GLY A 3 -13.97 -32.75 52.81
C GLY A 3 -14.41 -31.63 51.84
N SER A 4 -14.49 -30.40 52.36
CA SER A 4 -14.88 -29.16 51.67
C SER A 4 -13.84 -28.62 50.67
N GLN A 5 -12.76 -29.36 50.41
CA GLN A 5 -11.68 -28.95 49.53
C GLN A 5 -11.98 -29.32 48.07
N LYS A 6 -11.95 -28.34 47.17
CA LYS A 6 -12.14 -28.55 45.73
C LYS A 6 -10.79 -28.67 45.04
N PHE A 7 -10.61 -29.74 44.27
CA PHE A 7 -9.43 -29.95 43.42
C PHE A 7 -9.78 -29.67 41.97
N HIS A 8 -8.90 -28.97 41.28
CA HIS A 8 -9.09 -28.60 39.88
C HIS A 8 -8.00 -29.23 39.04
N LYS A 9 -8.40 -29.82 37.91
CA LYS A 9 -7.51 -30.35 36.89
C LYS A 9 -7.80 -29.65 35.57
N TYR A 10 -6.74 -29.24 34.88
CA TYR A 10 -6.86 -28.65 33.55
C TYR A 10 -7.47 -29.66 32.57
N SER A 11 -8.39 -29.16 31.73
CA SER A 11 -9.03 -29.94 30.67
C SER A 11 -8.97 -29.14 29.37
N GLN A 12 -8.15 -29.62 28.45
CA GLN A 12 -7.88 -28.97 27.17
C GLN A 12 -9.13 -28.86 26.30
N GLU A 13 -9.95 -29.92 26.22
CA GLU A 13 -11.20 -29.92 25.45
C GLU A 13 -12.18 -28.82 25.90
N LYS A 14 -12.32 -28.65 27.23
CA LYS A 14 -13.18 -27.59 27.80
C LYS A 14 -12.63 -26.21 27.44
N THR A 15 -11.31 -26.04 27.51
CA THR A 15 -10.63 -24.81 27.14
C THR A 15 -10.82 -24.47 25.66
N LEU A 16 -10.64 -25.42 24.74
CA LEU A 16 -10.87 -25.21 23.31
C LEU A 16 -12.33 -24.83 23.01
N LYS A 17 -13.30 -25.50 23.65
CA LYS A 17 -14.72 -25.15 23.54
C LYS A 17 -15.02 -23.74 24.05
N TRP A 18 -14.36 -23.32 25.14
CA TRP A 18 -14.48 -21.97 25.67
C TRP A 18 -13.81 -20.92 24.75
N LEU A 19 -12.63 -21.21 24.21
CA LEU A 19 -11.92 -20.33 23.29
C LEU A 19 -12.68 -20.12 21.98
N LYS A 20 -13.31 -21.16 21.43
CA LYS A 20 -14.20 -20.99 20.27
C LYS A 20 -15.32 -19.99 20.54
N LYS A 21 -15.88 -19.97 21.76
CA LYS A 21 -16.87 -18.95 22.15
C LYS A 21 -16.24 -17.56 22.21
N LYS A 22 -14.99 -17.44 22.69
CA LYS A 22 -14.25 -16.18 22.73
C LYS A 22 -13.93 -15.66 21.33
N VAL A 23 -13.52 -16.51 20.40
CA VAL A 23 -13.34 -16.15 18.99
C VAL A 23 -14.64 -15.60 18.40
N ASN A 24 -15.77 -16.27 18.61
CA ASN A 24 -17.04 -15.76 18.11
C ASN A 24 -17.44 -14.42 18.76
N GLN A 25 -17.12 -14.24 20.05
CA GLN A 25 -17.36 -12.99 20.76
C GLN A 25 -16.53 -11.84 20.18
N THR A 26 -15.24 -12.07 19.89
CA THR A 26 -14.36 -11.07 19.28
C THR A 26 -14.80 -10.75 17.86
N VAL A 27 -15.18 -11.74 17.04
CA VAL A 27 -15.77 -11.51 15.71
C VAL A 27 -17.00 -10.60 15.78
N LYS A 28 -17.88 -10.81 16.77
CA LYS A 28 -19.05 -9.95 16.98
C LYS A 28 -18.64 -8.52 17.34
N ALA A 29 -17.65 -8.36 18.21
CA ALA A 29 -17.14 -7.05 18.60
C ALA A 29 -16.46 -6.31 17.43
N LEU A 30 -15.65 -7.01 16.63
CA LEU A 30 -15.01 -6.45 15.44
C LEU A 30 -16.03 -5.88 14.45
N LYS A 31 -17.10 -6.63 14.20
CA LYS A 31 -18.21 -6.18 13.35
C LYS A 31 -18.99 -5.02 13.96
N GLY A 32 -19.29 -5.07 15.26
CA GLY A 32 -20.00 -4.00 15.96
C GLY A 32 -19.22 -2.67 16.00
N ASN A 33 -17.89 -2.75 16.02
CA ASN A 33 -17.00 -1.59 16.00
C ASN A 33 -16.59 -1.14 14.58
N ASN A 34 -17.16 -1.74 13.52
CA ASN A 34 -16.82 -1.46 12.12
C ASN A 34 -15.31 -1.60 11.80
N ILE A 35 -14.63 -2.55 12.45
CA ILE A 35 -13.20 -2.79 12.22
C ILE A 35 -13.03 -3.62 10.95
N SER A 36 -12.18 -3.13 10.05
CA SER A 36 -11.84 -3.77 8.79
C SER A 36 -10.70 -4.76 9.01
N VAL A 37 -10.90 -6.03 8.64
CA VAL A 37 -9.94 -7.12 8.90
C VAL A 37 -9.31 -7.71 7.64
N GLY A 38 -9.70 -7.23 6.46
CA GLY A 38 -9.14 -7.68 5.19
C GLY A 38 -7.66 -7.33 5.04
N GLU A 39 -6.98 -8.09 4.18
CA GLU A 39 -5.55 -7.93 3.87
C GLU A 39 -5.20 -6.58 3.24
N ARG A 40 -6.18 -5.84 2.72
CA ARG A 40 -5.97 -4.52 2.11
C ARG A 40 -6.36 -3.38 3.03
N VAL A 41 -5.50 -2.38 3.09
CA VAL A 41 -5.74 -1.11 3.78
C VAL A 41 -6.87 -0.37 3.06
N ARG A 42 -7.96 -0.08 3.77
CA ARG A 42 -8.98 0.87 3.32
C ARG A 42 -8.45 2.29 3.52
N ALA A 43 -7.92 2.90 2.47
CA ALA A 43 -7.55 4.32 2.47
C ALA A 43 -8.64 5.13 1.75
N ALA A 44 -9.02 6.29 2.31
CA ALA A 44 -10.01 7.17 1.71
C ALA A 44 -9.63 7.66 0.30
N THR A 45 -8.33 7.69 0.00
CA THR A 45 -7.78 8.07 -1.31
C THR A 45 -7.69 6.92 -2.30
N PHE A 46 -7.92 5.68 -1.86
CA PHE A 46 -7.79 4.50 -2.71
C PHE A 46 -9.16 4.01 -3.20
N ILE A 47 -9.50 4.37 -4.44
CA ILE A 47 -10.71 3.90 -5.11
C ILE A 47 -10.37 2.57 -5.82
N SER A 48 -10.64 1.43 -5.18
CA SER A 48 -10.56 0.12 -5.85
C SER A 48 -11.91 -0.23 -6.47
N GLY A 49 -11.94 -0.50 -7.79
CA GLY A 49 -13.15 -0.90 -8.52
C GLY A 49 -13.71 -2.30 -8.19
N LYS A 50 -13.14 -3.02 -7.21
CA LYS A 50 -13.68 -4.27 -6.66
C LYS A 50 -14.02 -4.05 -5.19
N GLU A 51 -15.28 -4.18 -4.83
CA GLU A 51 -15.70 -4.34 -3.44
C GLU A 51 -15.19 -5.69 -2.94
N ILE A 52 -14.00 -5.69 -2.34
CA ILE A 52 -13.49 -6.85 -1.62
C ILE A 52 -14.18 -6.80 -0.27
N THR A 53 -15.24 -7.59 -0.15
CA THR A 53 -15.93 -7.78 1.13
C THR A 53 -15.06 -8.64 2.02
N ASP A 54 -14.84 -8.18 3.26
CA ASP A 54 -14.13 -8.95 4.28
C ASP A 54 -14.88 -10.30 4.45
N THR A 55 -14.22 -11.42 4.15
CA THR A 55 -14.88 -12.72 4.26
C THR A 55 -15.07 -13.07 5.73
N LYS A 56 -16.06 -13.93 6.03
CA LYS A 56 -16.27 -14.40 7.40
C LYS A 56 -15.02 -15.08 7.96
N GLU A 57 -14.24 -15.74 7.11
CA GLU A 57 -13.00 -16.42 7.44
C GLU A 57 -11.90 -15.43 7.86
N ASP A 58 -11.80 -14.27 7.21
CA ASP A 58 -10.84 -13.22 7.57
C ASP A 58 -11.07 -12.69 9.00
N TYR A 59 -12.34 -12.50 9.39
CA TYR A 59 -12.68 -12.12 10.77
C TYR A 59 -12.27 -13.17 11.78
N VAL A 60 -12.47 -14.46 11.47
CA VAL A 60 -12.09 -15.56 12.37
C VAL A 60 -10.57 -15.63 12.49
N ARG A 61 -9.84 -15.45 11.38
CA ARG A 61 -8.38 -15.42 11.36
C ARG A 61 -7.82 -14.26 12.18
N TYR A 62 -8.35 -13.06 12.00
CA TYR A 62 -7.96 -11.89 12.77
C TYR A 62 -8.27 -12.05 14.26
N ALA A 63 -9.46 -12.57 14.59
CA ALA A 63 -9.85 -12.87 15.96
C ALA A 63 -8.95 -13.92 16.63
N HIS A 64 -8.54 -14.95 15.89
CA HIS A 64 -7.56 -15.94 16.38
C HIS A 64 -6.21 -15.26 16.67
N GLY A 65 -5.73 -14.40 15.78
CA GLY A 65 -4.51 -13.61 15.98
C GLY A 65 -4.54 -12.80 17.27
N LEU A 66 -5.61 -12.03 17.49
CA LEU A 66 -5.78 -11.26 18.72
C LEU A 66 -5.79 -12.13 19.98
N ILE A 67 -6.46 -13.30 19.93
CA ILE A 67 -6.52 -14.20 21.08
C ILE A 67 -5.16 -14.87 21.33
N SER A 68 -4.38 -15.14 20.28
CA SER A 68 -3.08 -15.80 20.37
C SER A 68 -2.07 -15.01 21.21
N GLU A 69 -2.22 -13.69 21.31
CA GLU A 69 -1.39 -12.83 22.17
C GLU A 69 -1.62 -13.05 23.68
N TYR A 70 -2.76 -13.64 24.06
CA TYR A 70 -3.15 -13.85 25.46
C TYR A 70 -3.03 -15.30 25.93
N ILE A 71 -2.65 -16.23 25.04
CA ILE A 71 -2.56 -17.67 25.33
C ILE A 71 -1.18 -18.20 24.92
N PRO A 72 -0.70 -19.31 25.50
CA PRO A 72 0.54 -19.92 25.06
C PRO A 72 0.45 -20.42 23.61
N GLU A 73 1.58 -20.42 22.90
CA GLU A 73 1.67 -20.79 21.48
C GLU A 73 1.17 -22.20 21.19
N ASP A 74 1.39 -23.16 22.09
CA ASP A 74 0.93 -24.53 21.89
C ASP A 74 -0.60 -24.60 21.81
N LEU A 75 -1.27 -23.86 22.69
CA LEU A 75 -2.72 -23.77 22.73
C LEU A 75 -3.24 -22.97 21.53
N SER A 76 -2.52 -21.95 21.07
CA SER A 76 -2.91 -21.20 19.87
C SER A 76 -2.87 -22.08 18.61
N LYS A 77 -1.86 -22.94 18.47
CA LYS A 77 -1.74 -23.93 17.39
C LYS A 77 -2.87 -24.97 17.44
N GLU A 78 -3.23 -25.44 18.62
CA GLU A 78 -4.38 -26.34 18.81
C GLU A 78 -5.71 -25.68 18.47
N LEU A 79 -5.91 -24.42 18.89
CA LEU A 79 -7.10 -23.65 18.56
C LEU A 79 -7.20 -23.42 17.05
N LEU A 80 -6.08 -23.16 16.38
CA LEU A 80 -6.03 -23.00 14.92
C LEU A 80 -6.50 -24.28 14.21
N LYS A 81 -5.99 -25.44 14.64
CA LYS A 81 -6.43 -26.76 14.17
C LYS A 81 -7.92 -27.00 14.46
N TYR A 82 -8.40 -26.63 15.65
CA TYR A 82 -9.79 -26.79 16.07
C TYR A 82 -10.77 -25.91 15.28
N LEU A 83 -10.33 -24.73 14.82
CA LEU A 83 -11.11 -23.82 13.98
C LEU A 83 -11.09 -24.21 12.49
N GLY A 84 -10.20 -25.11 12.07
CA GLY A 84 -10.06 -25.54 10.67
C GLY A 84 -9.45 -24.46 9.76
N LEU A 85 -8.72 -23.51 10.34
CA LEU A 85 -8.07 -22.45 9.56
C LEU A 85 -6.77 -22.98 8.93
N PRO A 86 -6.44 -22.58 7.70
CA PRO A 86 -5.13 -22.84 7.12
C PRO A 86 -4.05 -22.25 8.02
N GLU A 87 -3.03 -23.05 8.35
CA GLU A 87 -1.85 -22.56 9.05
C GLU A 87 -1.17 -21.52 8.15
N LEU A 88 -1.17 -20.25 8.57
CA LEU A 88 -0.44 -19.21 7.89
C LEU A 88 1.05 -19.50 8.07
N LYS A 89 1.63 -20.21 7.10
CA LYS A 89 3.07 -20.17 6.89
C LYS A 89 3.44 -18.70 6.78
N SER A 90 4.46 -18.30 7.54
CA SER A 90 5.02 -16.97 7.46
C SER A 90 5.21 -16.60 5.98
N PRO A 91 4.93 -15.34 5.59
CA PRO A 91 5.24 -14.89 4.25
C PRO A 91 6.67 -15.33 3.93
N ALA A 92 6.83 -16.03 2.80
CA ALA A 92 8.14 -16.46 2.34
C ALA A 92 9.08 -15.25 2.45
N PRO A 93 10.31 -15.42 2.99
CA PRO A 93 11.22 -14.32 3.23
C PRO A 93 11.27 -13.47 1.96
N GLU A 94 10.94 -12.19 2.09
CA GLU A 94 10.90 -11.27 0.97
C GLU A 94 12.17 -11.47 0.14
N PRO A 95 12.05 -11.67 -1.18
CA PRO A 95 13.23 -11.86 -2.01
C PRO A 95 14.19 -10.72 -1.70
N PRO A 96 15.45 -11.00 -1.36
CA PRO A 96 16.35 -10.01 -0.78
C PRO A 96 16.29 -8.77 -1.64
N LEU A 97 15.80 -7.68 -1.05
CA LEU A 97 15.83 -6.35 -1.64
C LEU A 97 17.23 -6.23 -2.20
N LYS A 98 17.35 -6.23 -3.54
CA LYS A 98 18.62 -6.02 -4.21
C LYS A 98 19.07 -4.66 -3.73
N LYS A 99 19.89 -4.65 -2.67
CA LYS A 99 20.56 -3.46 -2.19
C LYS A 99 21.30 -2.98 -3.42
N ARG A 100 20.81 -1.90 -4.03
CA ARG A 100 21.52 -1.18 -5.07
C ARG A 100 22.91 -1.00 -4.50
N LYS A 101 23.91 -1.67 -5.08
CA LYS A 101 25.30 -1.50 -4.67
C LYS A 101 25.57 -0.01 -4.85
N LEU A 102 25.66 0.71 -3.74
CA LEU A 102 26.30 2.01 -3.73
C LEU A 102 27.78 1.69 -3.92
N SER A 103 28.19 1.52 -5.18
CA SER A 103 29.59 1.65 -5.53
C SER A 103 29.98 3.08 -5.19
N ASP A 104 30.91 3.23 -4.27
CA ASP A 104 31.64 4.46 -3.99
C ASP A 104 32.60 4.73 -5.16
N VAL A 105 32.02 4.98 -6.32
CA VAL A 105 32.70 5.41 -7.53
C VAL A 105 31.88 6.58 -8.03
N PRO A 106 32.47 7.78 -8.19
CA PRO A 106 31.77 8.89 -8.82
C PRO A 106 31.24 8.44 -10.18
N VAL A 107 29.92 8.31 -10.29
CA VAL A 107 29.26 8.14 -11.58
C VAL A 107 29.38 9.50 -12.26
N GLU A 108 30.40 9.66 -13.10
CA GLU A 108 30.43 10.69 -14.12
C GLU A 108 29.13 10.56 -14.94
N ALA A 109 28.32 11.61 -14.93
CA ALA A 109 27.14 11.67 -15.78
C ALA A 109 27.61 11.72 -17.24
N GLU A 110 27.50 10.62 -17.98
CA GLU A 110 27.84 10.59 -19.42
C GLU A 110 27.04 11.63 -20.23
N GLU A 111 25.94 12.13 -19.68
CA GLU A 111 25.06 13.08 -20.35
C GLU A 111 24.77 14.27 -19.42
N ASP A 112 25.75 15.19 -19.37
CA ASP A 112 25.58 16.52 -18.80
C ASP A 112 24.63 17.36 -19.68
N TYR A 113 23.33 17.31 -19.35
CA TYR A 113 22.27 18.09 -20.01
C TYR A 113 22.37 19.61 -19.77
N THR A 114 23.33 20.07 -18.95
CA THR A 114 23.56 21.51 -18.71
C THR A 114 24.23 22.20 -19.90
N LYS A 115 24.78 21.43 -20.86
CA LYS A 115 25.45 21.96 -22.06
C LYS A 115 24.51 22.50 -23.14
N PHE A 116 23.19 22.31 -23.02
CA PHE A 116 22.25 22.85 -24.00
C PHE A 116 21.78 24.28 -23.72
N ASN A 117 22.17 24.87 -22.57
CA ASN A 117 21.72 26.21 -22.19
C ASN A 117 22.81 27.29 -22.25
N SER A 118 24.01 26.98 -22.75
CA SER A 118 25.01 27.99 -23.11
C SER A 118 24.69 28.59 -24.48
N SER A 119 23.76 29.54 -24.46
CA SER A 119 23.39 30.37 -25.59
C SER A 119 24.60 31.13 -26.15
N ASN A 120 25.08 30.74 -27.33
CA ASN A 120 25.61 31.68 -28.29
C ASN A 120 24.72 31.61 -29.54
N PRO A 121 23.90 32.63 -29.85
CA PRO A 121 23.04 32.62 -31.02
C PRO A 121 23.89 32.80 -32.28
N LYS A 122 24.47 31.72 -32.79
CA LYS A 122 24.99 31.69 -34.17
C LYS A 122 23.79 31.57 -35.11
N PRO A 123 23.62 32.46 -36.12
CA PRO A 123 22.54 32.34 -37.09
C PRO A 123 22.80 31.11 -37.97
N LYS A 124 22.23 29.97 -37.61
CA LYS A 124 22.22 28.79 -38.48
C LYS A 124 21.10 28.94 -39.51
N LYS A 125 21.52 28.91 -40.77
CA LYS A 125 20.75 29.06 -42.00
C LYS A 125 19.38 28.37 -41.94
N ALA A 126 18.35 29.12 -42.30
CA ALA A 126 16.98 28.65 -42.44
C ALA A 126 16.88 27.54 -43.49
N ASN A 127 16.67 26.29 -43.06
CA ASN A 127 16.11 25.27 -43.94
C ASN A 127 14.59 25.38 -43.87
N SER A 128 14.06 26.25 -44.73
CA SER A 128 12.66 26.65 -44.87
C SER A 128 11.80 25.59 -45.57
N LYS A 129 11.74 24.36 -45.03
CA LYS A 129 10.75 23.36 -45.47
C LYS A 129 10.12 22.72 -44.24
N MET A 130 9.07 23.36 -43.72
CA MET A 130 8.24 22.77 -42.66
C MET A 130 7.62 21.45 -43.12
N THR A 131 7.69 20.43 -42.29
CA THR A 131 7.02 19.12 -42.50
C THR A 131 5.50 19.30 -42.51
N ALA A 132 4.77 18.42 -43.21
CA ALA A 132 3.30 18.50 -43.30
C ALA A 132 2.62 18.58 -41.92
N ALA A 133 3.13 17.84 -40.93
CA ALA A 133 2.67 17.91 -39.55
C ALA A 133 2.91 19.28 -38.89
N GLN A 134 4.06 19.92 -39.15
CA GLN A 134 4.36 21.26 -38.64
C GLN A 134 3.44 22.32 -39.26
N LYS A 135 3.12 22.18 -40.56
CA LYS A 135 2.14 23.04 -41.23
C LYS A 135 0.72 22.86 -40.68
N ALA A 136 0.34 21.64 -40.29
CA ALA A 136 -0.95 21.38 -39.66
C ALA A 136 -1.04 22.03 -38.27
N LEU A 137 0.00 21.89 -37.43
CA LEU A 137 0.07 22.53 -36.11
C LEU A 137 0.11 24.07 -36.18
N ALA A 138 0.65 24.64 -37.25
CA ALA A 138 0.68 26.10 -37.45
C ALA A 138 -0.70 26.70 -37.81
N LYS A 139 -1.62 25.91 -38.37
CA LYS A 139 -2.97 26.34 -38.75
C LYS A 139 -3.96 26.31 -37.59
N VAL A 140 -3.58 25.75 -36.44
CA VAL A 140 -4.44 25.76 -35.25
C VAL A 140 -4.61 27.21 -34.78
N ASP A 141 -5.86 27.65 -34.67
CA ASP A 141 -6.16 28.96 -34.10
C ASP A 141 -5.73 29.00 -32.63
N LYS A 142 -4.81 29.91 -32.32
CA LYS A 142 -4.24 30.11 -30.97
C LYS A 142 -4.87 31.31 -30.28
N SER A 143 -5.85 31.97 -30.91
CA SER A 143 -6.60 33.05 -30.30
C SER A 143 -7.27 32.55 -29.01
N GLY A 144 -6.96 33.20 -27.88
CA GLY A 144 -7.46 32.81 -26.56
C GLY A 144 -6.63 31.78 -25.78
N MET A 145 -5.63 31.12 -26.39
CA MET A 145 -4.72 30.21 -25.67
C MET A 145 -3.52 30.98 -25.11
N LYS A 146 -3.29 30.87 -23.79
CA LYS A 146 -2.09 31.41 -23.15
C LYS A 146 -0.89 30.52 -23.48
N SER A 147 0.22 31.12 -23.91
CA SER A 147 1.50 30.40 -24.03
C SER A 147 1.91 29.83 -22.66
N ILE A 148 2.49 28.63 -22.64
CA ILE A 148 2.98 27.99 -21.41
C ILE A 148 3.91 28.92 -20.60
N SER A 149 4.68 29.76 -21.30
CA SER A 149 5.55 30.78 -20.72
C SER A 149 4.83 31.76 -19.79
N MET A 150 3.53 32.02 -20.03
CA MET A 150 2.73 32.94 -19.23
C MET A 150 2.33 32.38 -17.86
N PHE A 151 2.41 31.06 -17.67
CA PHE A 151 2.15 30.42 -16.37
C PHE A 151 3.39 30.40 -15.48
N PHE A 152 4.57 30.48 -16.09
CA PHE A 152 5.85 30.42 -15.39
C PHE A 152 6.57 31.77 -15.34
N SER A 153 6.06 32.79 -16.03
CA SER A 153 6.60 34.15 -15.93
C SER A 153 6.12 34.84 -14.66
N SER A 154 7.00 35.64 -14.06
CA SER A 154 6.64 36.51 -12.95
C SER A 154 5.49 37.43 -13.36
N LYS A 155 4.50 37.63 -12.48
CA LYS A 155 3.36 38.51 -12.77
C LYS A 155 3.89 39.90 -13.17
N PRO A 156 3.45 40.47 -14.29
CA PRO A 156 3.86 41.82 -14.66
C PRO A 156 3.43 42.79 -13.55
N LYS A 157 4.38 43.61 -13.07
CA LYS A 157 4.07 44.71 -12.16
C LYS A 157 3.21 45.71 -12.92
N ALA A 158 2.00 45.97 -12.43
CA ALA A 158 1.13 47.00 -12.98
C ALA A 158 1.80 48.37 -12.76
N SER A 159 2.32 48.99 -13.82
CA SER A 159 2.61 50.42 -13.80
C SER A 159 1.28 51.16 -13.95
N LYS A 160 0.95 51.99 -12.95
CA LYS A 160 -0.12 52.99 -13.02
C LYS A 160 0.14 53.97 -14.16
#